data_AF-A0A3D4HV10-F1
#
_entry.id   AF-A0A3D4HV10-F1
#
_cell.length_a   1.000
_cell.length_b   1.000
_cell.length_c   1.000
_cell.angle_alpha   90.00
_cell.angle_beta   90.00
_cell.angle_gamma   90.00
#
_symmetry.space_group_name_H-M   'P 1'
#
loop_
_entity.id
_entity.type
_entity.pdbx_description
1 polymer ?
#
loop_
_entity_poly.entity_id
_entity_poly.type
_entity_poly.pdbx_seq_one_letter_code
_entity_poly.pdbx_strand_id
1 'polypeptide(L)' 'MKRVIFNEMMDGICIDRIIRDYRYSMPSKHVHDEYEIYYLLEGERYYFIENQTYLVKEGSIVFINKGQIH' A
#
# COMPACT_ATOMS: atom_id res chain seq x y z
N MET A 1 -12.20 -11.36 -6.12
CA MET A 1 -11.15 -12.16 -5.45
C MET A 1 -9.81 -11.42 -5.39
N LYS A 2 -8.98 -11.64 -4.34
CA LYS A 2 -7.59 -11.15 -4.30
C LYS A 2 -6.77 -11.94 -5.34
N ARG A 3 -6.09 -11.24 -6.25
CA ARG A 3 -5.15 -11.86 -7.20
C ARG A 3 -3.76 -11.24 -7.02
N VAL A 4 -2.78 -12.06 -6.64
CA VAL A 4 -1.37 -11.66 -6.63
C VAL A 4 -0.81 -11.83 -8.04
N ILE A 5 -0.22 -10.77 -8.59
CA ILE A 5 0.39 -10.75 -9.91
C ILE A 5 1.87 -11.12 -9.80
N PHE A 6 2.57 -10.51 -8.86
CA PHE A 6 3.92 -10.87 -8.47
C PHE A 6 4.16 -10.46 -7.00
N ASN A 7 5.12 -11.14 -6.37
CA ASN A 7 5.64 -10.81 -5.06
C ASN A 7 7.10 -11.28 -5.04
N GLU A 8 8.02 -10.33 -5.14
CA GLU A 8 9.45 -10.59 -5.33
C GLU A 8 10.25 -9.84 -4.28
N MET A 9 11.45 -10.34 -4.01
CA MET A 9 12.38 -9.75 -3.05
C MET A 9 13.81 -9.88 -3.58
N MET A 10 14.57 -8.80 -3.44
CA MET A 10 16.03 -8.77 -3.61
C MET A 10 16.66 -8.06 -2.41
N ASP A 11 17.99 -8.02 -2.35
CA ASP A 11 18.70 -7.41 -1.23
C ASP A 11 18.25 -5.95 -1.02
N GLY A 12 17.59 -5.69 0.11
CA GLY A 12 17.06 -4.38 0.49
C GLY A 12 15.79 -3.90 -0.22
N ILE A 13 15.16 -4.69 -1.11
CA ILE A 13 13.94 -4.28 -1.85
C ILE A 13 12.93 -5.42 -1.92
N CYS A 14 11.71 -5.13 -1.46
CA CYS A 14 10.53 -5.98 -1.66
C CYS A 14 9.56 -5.29 -2.62
N ILE A 15 8.92 -6.05 -3.50
CA ILE A 15 7.89 -5.53 -4.40
C ILE A 15 6.71 -6.49 -4.52
N ASP A 16 5.50 -5.98 -4.44
CA ASP A 16 4.29 -6.72 -4.70
C ASP A 16 3.36 -5.98 -5.66
N ARG A 17 2.61 -6.75 -6.44
CA ARG A 17 1.47 -6.25 -7.21
C ARG A 17 0.29 -7.15 -7.01
N ILE A 18 -0.81 -6.55 -6.57
CA ILE A 18 -2.05 -7.25 -6.25
C ILE A 18 -3.25 -6.52 -6.85
N ILE A 19 -4.23 -7.29 -7.30
CA ILE A 19 -5.52 -6.79 -7.76
C ILE A 19 -6.59 -7.24 -6.78
N ARG A 20 -7.45 -6.30 -6.40
CA ARG A 20 -8.66 -6.55 -5.61
C ARG A 20 -9.84 -5.88 -6.32
N ASP A 21 -10.78 -6.70 -6.76
CA ASP A 21 -12.06 -6.34 -7.38
C ASP A 21 -13.22 -6.31 -6.36
N TYR A 22 -12.89 -6.20 -5.07
CA TYR A 22 -13.83 -6.21 -3.95
C TYR A 22 -13.41 -5.18 -2.91
N ARG A 23 -14.37 -4.71 -2.11
CA ARG A 23 -14.09 -3.76 -1.03
C ARG A 23 -13.13 -4.39 -0.02
N TYR A 24 -11.99 -3.75 0.17
CA TYR A 24 -10.96 -4.19 1.10
C TYR A 24 -10.55 -3.04 2.01
N SER A 25 -10.38 -3.34 3.29
CA SER A 25 -9.76 -2.47 4.27
C SER A 25 -8.68 -3.27 4.97
N MET A 26 -7.55 -2.63 5.25
CA MET A 26 -6.45 -3.31 5.92
C MET A 26 -6.90 -3.68 7.35
N PRO A 27 -6.78 -4.95 7.77
CA PRO A 27 -7.36 -5.39 9.04
C PRO A 27 -6.60 -4.86 10.26
N SER A 28 -5.33 -4.53 10.08
CA SER A 28 -4.46 -3.96 11.11
C SER A 28 -3.62 -2.85 10.51
N LYS A 29 -3.44 -1.79 11.30
CA LYS A 29 -2.36 -0.82 11.07
C LYS A 29 -1.05 -1.46 11.53
N HIS A 30 0.04 -1.14 10.86
CA HIS A 30 1.35 -1.66 11.17
C HIS A 30 2.42 -0.58 10.98
N VAL A 31 3.64 -0.93 11.38
CA VAL A 31 4.82 -0.07 11.31
C VAL A 31 6.03 -0.93 10.99
N HIS A 32 6.94 -0.40 10.18
CA HIS A 32 8.16 -1.09 9.79
C HIS A 32 9.29 -0.08 9.51
N ASP A 33 10.54 -0.55 9.45
CA ASP A 33 11.74 0.31 9.29
C ASP A 33 12.17 0.47 7.82
N GLU A 34 11.34 0.01 6.91
CA GLU A 34 11.47 0.21 5.47
C GLU A 34 10.69 1.46 5.03
N TYR A 35 11.16 2.09 3.95
CA TYR A 35 10.32 3.03 3.20
C TYR A 35 9.30 2.25 2.38
N GLU A 36 8.05 2.72 2.33
CA GLU A 36 7.02 2.14 1.45
C GLU A 36 6.67 3.11 0.32
N ILE A 37 6.61 2.60 -0.91
CA ILE A 37 6.03 3.29 -2.06
C ILE A 37 4.83 2.48 -2.52
N TYR A 38 3.66 3.10 -2.48
CA TYR A 38 2.42 2.52 -2.99
C TYR A 38 1.94 3.31 -4.21
N TYR A 39 1.62 2.60 -5.30
CA TYR A 39 1.05 3.19 -6.51
C TYR A 39 -0.31 2.56 -6.82
N LEU A 40 -1.35 3.39 -6.95
CA LEU A 40 -2.69 2.92 -7.28
C LEU A 40 -2.91 2.90 -8.80
N LEU A 41 -2.83 1.71 -9.39
CA LEU A 41 -3.00 1.52 -10.84
C LEU A 41 -4.42 1.74 -11.35
N GLU A 42 -5.45 1.38 -10.59
CA GLU A 42 -6.86 1.47 -11.00
C GLU A 42 -7.75 1.58 -9.75
N GLY A 43 -8.78 2.42 -9.81
CA GLY A 43 -9.78 2.59 -8.75
C GLY A 43 -9.44 3.65 -7.71
N GLU A 44 -10.02 3.53 -6.52
CA GLU A 44 -9.78 4.45 -5.39
C GLU A 44 -9.82 3.71 -4.05
N ARG A 45 -9.10 4.24 -3.05
CA ARG A 45 -9.15 3.75 -1.68
C ARG A 45 -8.82 4.84 -0.67
N TYR A 46 -9.24 4.61 0.58
CA TYR A 46 -8.69 5.34 1.71
C TYR A 46 -7.40 4.67 2.20
N TYR A 47 -6.39 5.50 2.50
CA TYR A 47 -5.12 5.09 3.09
C TYR A 47 -4.91 5.85 4.39
N PHE A 48 -4.68 5.12 5.48
CA PHE A 48 -4.38 5.71 6.77
C PHE A 48 -2.86 5.83 6.91
N ILE A 49 -2.37 7.00 7.31
CA ILE A 49 -0.95 7.23 7.59
C ILE A 49 -0.88 8.16 8.81
N GLU A 50 -0.16 7.73 9.85
CA GLU A 50 0.00 8.42 11.13
C GLU A 50 -1.31 8.72 11.87
N ASN A 51 -1.88 9.88 11.61
CA ASN A 51 -3.10 10.39 12.23
C ASN A 51 -4.12 10.88 11.19
N GLN A 52 -3.86 10.62 9.91
CA GLN A 52 -4.66 11.12 8.79
C GLN A 52 -5.11 9.99 7.89
N THR A 53 -6.24 10.22 7.20
CA THR A 53 -6.75 9.34 6.16
C THR A 53 -6.81 10.11 4.85
N TYR A 54 -6.19 9.56 3.82
CA TYR A 54 -6.09 10.16 2.50
C TYR A 54 -6.97 9.39 1.53
N LEU A 55 -7.74 10.10 0.70
CA LEU A 55 -8.36 9.50 -0.47
C LEU A 55 -7.31 9.38 -1.58
N VAL A 56 -6.93 8.15 -1.88
CA VAL A 56 -5.98 7.82 -2.94
C VAL A 56 -6.77 7.41 -4.17
N LYS A 57 -6.52 8.09 -5.29
CA LYS A 57 -7.17 7.83 -6.59
C LYS A 57 -6.20 7.20 -7.57
N GLU A 58 -6.72 6.63 -8.64
CA GLU A 58 -5.94 6.12 -9.76
C GLU A 58 -4.82 7.10 -10.18
N GLY A 59 -3.61 6.56 -10.38
CA GLY A 59 -2.41 7.33 -10.72
C GLY A 59 -1.72 8.01 -9.54
N SER A 60 -2.27 7.92 -8.33
CA SER A 60 -1.63 8.48 -7.13
C SER A 60 -0.44 7.63 -6.68
N ILE A 61 0.64 8.31 -6.29
CA ILE A 61 1.78 7.73 -5.57
C ILE A 61 1.68 8.15 -4.10
N VAL A 62 1.80 7.18 -3.21
CA VAL A 62 1.93 7.38 -1.76
C VAL A 62 3.35 6.98 -1.36
N PHE A 63 4.04 7.88 -0.67
CA PHE A 63 5.36 7.61 -0.11
C PHE A 63 5.29 7.70 1.41
N ILE A 64 5.69 6.64 2.08
CA ILE A 64 5.60 6.49 3.54
C ILE A 64 7.03 6.37 4.09
N ASN A 65 7.32 7.19 5.10
CA ASN A 65 8.61 7.20 5.78
C ASN A 65 8.73 6.02 6.75
N LYS A 66 9.96 5.69 7.12
CA LYS A 66 10.28 4.67 8.14
C LYS A 66 9.57 5.02 9.45
N GLY A 67 9.09 4.00 10.16
CA GLY A 67 8.52 4.16 11.49
C GLY A 67 7.13 4.81 11.53
N GLN A 68 6.53 5.13 10.37
CA GLN A 68 5.18 5.68 10.34
C GLN A 68 4.14 4.57 10.44
N ILE A 69 3.13 4.75 11.30
CA ILE A 69 2.02 3.80 11.37
C ILE A 69 1.12 3.96 10.14
N HIS A 70 0.81 2.86 9.45
CA HIS A 70 -0.09 2.82 8.28
C HIS A 70 -0.85 1.50 8.16
#